data_AF-I1D0B5-F1
#
_entry.id   AF-I1D0B5-F1
#
_cell.length_a   1.000
_cell.length_b   1.000
_cell.length_c   1.000
_cell.angle_alpha   90.00
_cell.angle_beta   90.00
_cell.angle_gamma   90.00
#
_symmetry.space_group_name_H-M   'P 1'
#
loop_
_entity.id
_entity.type
_entity.pdbx_description
1 polymer ?
#
loop_
_entity_poly.entity_id
_entity_poly.type
_entity_poly.pdbx_seq_one_letter_code
_entity_poly.pdbx_strand_id
1 'polypeptide(L)'
;MPYSVPPMPGFQQGPMLRGPLTLPNWSAALAGLGGILVAVGLFALPWLSGMGETMTLPELSEYAGDEAFTMPEMYVKWLAYVMLALQLLYSLAWTLGAIRTQTIAKLMVTWPNSELTHASFTRYRLLFGFSLSCSFLVHGLGVLTVYEGHFDLAGAGPWVVLAGTVLTVIASFIGPRKGPGLPPS
;
A
#
# COMPACT_ATOMS: atom_id res chain seq x y z
N MET A 1 -1.75 30.16 -56.73
CA MET A 1 -1.92 30.71 -55.37
C MET A 1 -2.20 29.54 -54.43
N PRO A 2 -1.51 29.40 -53.28
CA PRO A 2 -1.81 28.35 -52.32
C PRO A 2 -3.09 28.70 -51.56
N TYR A 3 -4.06 27.78 -51.52
CA TYR A 3 -5.28 27.92 -50.75
C TYR A 3 -4.95 27.94 -49.26
N SER A 4 -5.24 29.04 -48.57
CA SER A 4 -5.27 29.10 -47.12
C SER A 4 -6.51 28.38 -46.62
N VAL A 5 -6.34 27.20 -46.04
CA VAL A 5 -7.41 26.48 -45.35
C VAL A 5 -7.79 27.30 -44.10
N PRO A 6 -9.04 27.78 -43.96
CA PRO A 6 -9.46 28.47 -42.74
C PRO A 6 -9.36 27.51 -41.54
N PRO A 7 -8.91 27.97 -40.36
CA PRO A 7 -8.97 27.15 -39.16
C PRO A 7 -10.45 26.83 -38.87
N MET A 8 -10.82 25.56 -38.89
CA MET A 8 -12.18 25.14 -38.58
C MET A 8 -12.53 25.51 -37.13
N PRO A 9 -13.45 26.47 -36.90
CA PRO A 9 -13.96 26.77 -35.57
C PRO A 9 -15.06 25.76 -35.27
N GLY A 10 -14.85 24.86 -34.30
CA GLY A 10 -15.95 23.99 -33.88
C GLY A 10 -15.63 22.60 -33.36
N PHE A 11 -14.36 22.19 -33.21
CA PHE A 11 -14.08 21.07 -32.33
C PHE A 11 -14.20 21.54 -30.86
N GLN A 12 -15.43 21.86 -30.45
CA GLN A 12 -15.82 21.57 -29.08
C GLN A 12 -15.56 20.07 -28.91
N GLN A 13 -14.54 19.75 -28.16
CA GLN A 13 -14.36 18.41 -27.63
C GLN A 13 -15.63 18.14 -26.81
N GLY A 14 -16.63 17.52 -27.46
CA GLY A 14 -17.79 16.96 -26.77
C GLY A 14 -17.28 16.11 -25.60
N PRO A 15 -18.10 15.90 -24.55
CA PRO A 15 -17.63 15.31 -23.30
C PRO A 15 -16.80 14.09 -23.63
N MET A 16 -15.47 14.21 -23.51
CA MET A 16 -14.61 13.07 -23.68
C MET A 16 -15.18 12.07 -22.69
N LEU A 17 -15.57 10.89 -23.13
CA LEU A 17 -15.70 9.75 -22.25
C LEU A 17 -14.31 9.57 -21.63
N ARG A 18 -14.00 10.37 -20.60
CA ARG A 18 -12.75 10.34 -19.87
C ARG A 18 -12.80 9.00 -19.20
N GLY A 19 -12.11 8.04 -19.78
CA GLY A 19 -11.91 6.74 -19.17
C GLY A 19 -11.22 6.90 -17.81
N PRO A 20 -10.88 5.80 -17.14
CA PRO A 20 -10.28 5.89 -15.82
C PRO A 20 -8.95 6.67 -15.84
N LEU A 21 -8.63 7.40 -14.77
CA LEU A 21 -7.34 8.11 -14.63
C LEU A 21 -6.16 7.14 -14.50
N THR A 22 -6.39 5.97 -13.90
CA THR A 22 -5.40 4.92 -13.69
C THR A 22 -5.93 3.56 -14.15
N LEU A 23 -5.03 2.69 -14.58
CA LEU A 23 -5.35 1.30 -14.95
C LEU A 23 -4.39 0.35 -14.24
N PRO A 24 -4.81 -0.89 -13.95
CA PRO A 24 -3.93 -1.88 -13.36
C PRO A 24 -2.77 -2.21 -14.31
N ASN A 25 -1.65 -2.62 -13.71
CA ASN A 25 -0.49 -3.20 -14.39
C ASN A 25 0.07 -4.36 -13.53
N TRP A 26 1.27 -4.85 -13.87
CA TRP A 26 1.92 -5.95 -13.17
C TRP A 26 2.21 -5.68 -11.68
N SER A 27 2.26 -4.43 -11.23
CA SER A 27 2.48 -4.12 -9.81
C SER A 27 1.31 -4.55 -8.93
N ALA A 28 0.11 -4.68 -9.48
CA ALA A 28 -1.02 -5.27 -8.75
C ALA A 28 -0.77 -6.73 -8.37
N ALA A 29 -0.05 -7.49 -9.21
CA ALA A 29 0.33 -8.86 -8.89
C ALA A 29 1.36 -8.90 -7.75
N LEU A 30 2.33 -7.97 -7.74
CA LEU A 30 3.26 -7.83 -6.61
C LEU A 30 2.54 -7.46 -5.31
N ALA A 31 1.61 -6.50 -5.35
CA ALA A 31 0.82 -6.12 -4.18
C ALA A 31 -0.04 -7.28 -3.67
N GLY A 32 -0.65 -8.04 -4.58
CA GLY A 32 -1.41 -9.25 -4.26
C GLY A 32 -0.55 -10.33 -3.61
N LEU A 33 0.62 -10.64 -4.20
CA LEU A 33 1.58 -11.57 -3.61
C LEU A 33 2.03 -11.11 -2.22
N GLY A 34 2.35 -9.83 -2.07
CA GLY A 34 2.72 -9.25 -0.78
C GLY A 34 1.60 -9.38 0.26
N GLY A 35 0.34 -9.16 -0.14
CA GLY A 35 -0.82 -9.39 0.72
C GLY A 35 -1.00 -10.85 1.14
N ILE A 36 -0.77 -11.80 0.24
CA ILE A 36 -0.79 -13.22 0.57
C ILE A 36 0.31 -13.55 1.58
N LEU A 37 1.53 -13.07 1.38
CA LEU A 37 2.63 -13.27 2.33
C LEU A 37 2.31 -12.66 3.69
N VAL A 38 1.75 -11.45 3.74
CA VAL A 38 1.31 -10.83 4.99
C VAL A 38 0.29 -11.70 5.70
N ALA A 39 -0.75 -12.18 5.01
CA ALA A 39 -1.76 -13.04 5.62
C ALA A 39 -1.17 -14.37 6.13
N VAL A 40 -0.34 -15.03 5.34
CA VAL A 40 0.32 -16.29 5.74
C VAL A 40 1.27 -16.07 6.91
N GLY A 41 2.11 -15.04 6.86
CA GLY A 41 3.04 -14.71 7.93
C GLY A 41 2.34 -14.35 9.24
N LEU A 42 1.16 -13.74 9.16
CA LEU A 42 0.42 -13.31 10.33
C LEU A 42 -0.38 -14.45 10.98
N PHE A 43 -1.09 -15.24 10.17
CA PHE A 43 -2.07 -16.20 10.68
C PHE A 43 -1.61 -17.66 10.65
N ALA A 44 -0.66 -18.02 9.80
CA ALA A 44 -0.31 -19.43 9.55
C ALA A 44 1.11 -19.80 10.00
N LEU A 45 2.00 -18.81 10.17
CA LEU A 45 3.39 -19.05 10.52
C LEU A 45 3.68 -18.68 11.97
N PRO A 46 4.61 -19.39 12.62
CA PRO A 46 4.97 -19.13 14.01
C PRO A 46 5.67 -17.79 14.12
N TRP A 47 5.22 -16.97 15.07
CA TRP A 47 5.89 -15.76 15.51
C TRP A 47 6.86 -16.05 16.64
N LEU A 48 6.49 -16.90 17.59
CA LEU A 48 7.43 -17.44 18.57
C LEU A 48 7.77 -18.88 18.20
N SER A 49 9.06 -19.21 18.29
CA SER A 49 9.57 -20.56 18.11
C SER A 49 10.73 -20.77 19.09
N GLY A 50 10.40 -21.24 20.30
CA GLY A 50 11.36 -21.37 21.39
C GLY A 50 10.92 -22.44 22.39
N MET A 51 11.89 -23.13 22.99
CA MET A 51 11.65 -24.14 24.04
C MET A 51 10.64 -25.26 23.66
N GLY A 52 10.57 -25.63 22.38
CA GLY A 52 9.69 -26.70 21.88
C GLY A 52 8.25 -26.29 21.63
N GLU A 53 7.90 -25.03 21.88
CA GLU A 53 6.59 -24.47 21.59
C GLU A 53 6.66 -23.45 20.45
N THR A 54 5.58 -23.40 19.67
CA THR A 54 5.40 -22.43 18.60
C THR A 54 4.06 -21.74 18.75
N MET A 55 4.04 -20.42 18.63
CA MET A 55 2.81 -19.62 18.68
C MET A 55 2.70 -18.71 17.47
N THR A 56 1.51 -18.66 16.88
CA THR A 56 1.13 -17.69 15.84
C THR A 56 0.85 -16.31 16.47
N LEU A 57 0.76 -15.25 15.65
CA LEU A 57 0.46 -13.91 16.18
C LEU A 57 -0.91 -13.80 16.87
N PRO A 58 -2.00 -14.42 16.37
CA PRO A 58 -3.28 -14.43 17.07
C PRO A 58 -3.20 -15.07 18.45
N GLU A 59 -2.55 -16.23 18.57
CA GLU A 59 -2.34 -16.89 19.87
C GLU A 59 -1.51 -15.99 20.79
N LEU A 60 -0.42 -15.41 20.28
CA LEU A 60 0.41 -14.47 21.05
C LEU A 60 -0.39 -13.26 21.54
N SER A 61 -1.37 -12.79 20.77
CA SER A 61 -2.24 -11.66 21.15
C SER A 61 -3.21 -11.97 22.28
N GLU A 62 -3.57 -13.25 22.47
CA GLU A 62 -4.39 -13.72 23.60
C GLU A 62 -3.58 -13.77 24.90
N TYR A 63 -2.26 -14.02 24.80
CA TYR A 63 -1.35 -14.06 25.95
C TYR A 63 -0.73 -12.70 26.31
N ALA A 64 -0.78 -11.72 25.40
CA ALA A 64 -0.28 -10.38 25.67
C ALA A 64 -1.05 -9.73 26.84
N GLY A 65 -0.32 -9.11 27.78
CA GLY A 65 -0.89 -8.46 28.95
C GLY A 65 -1.90 -7.37 28.60
N ASP A 66 -2.77 -7.02 29.54
CA ASP A 66 -3.77 -5.95 29.37
C ASP A 66 -3.20 -4.53 29.57
N GLU A 67 -1.87 -4.38 29.60
CA GLU A 67 -1.22 -3.08 29.70
C GLU A 67 -1.21 -2.40 28.31
N ALA A 68 -2.36 -1.83 27.95
CA ALA A 68 -2.64 -1.20 26.64
C ALA A 68 -1.69 -0.06 26.22
N PHE A 69 -0.66 0.26 27.01
CA PHE A 69 0.32 1.31 26.75
C PHE A 69 1.78 0.83 26.64
N THR A 70 2.06 -0.47 26.73
CA THR A 70 3.37 -0.98 26.34
C THR A 70 3.39 -1.23 24.82
N MET A 71 4.44 -0.74 24.15
CA MET A 71 4.56 -0.84 22.68
C MET A 71 4.43 -2.27 22.14
N PRO A 72 5.08 -3.30 22.75
CA PRO A 72 4.96 -4.68 22.28
C PRO A 72 3.52 -5.22 22.37
N GLU A 73 2.82 -4.99 23.47
CA GLU A 73 1.45 -5.47 23.66
C GLU A 73 0.48 -4.75 22.71
N MET A 74 0.61 -3.43 22.55
CA MET A 74 -0.19 -2.67 21.59
C MET A 74 0.03 -3.16 20.15
N TYR A 75 1.29 -3.45 19.79
CA TYR A 75 1.65 -3.97 18.48
C TYR A 75 0.96 -5.30 18.20
N VAL A 76 1.14 -6.27 19.10
CA VAL A 76 0.62 -7.63 18.94
C VAL A 76 -0.91 -7.69 19.04
N LYS A 77 -1.54 -6.90 19.93
CA LYS A 77 -3.00 -6.97 20.16
C LYS A 77 -3.84 -6.43 19.01
N TRP A 78 -3.46 -5.29 18.42
CA TRP A 78 -4.30 -4.67 17.40
C TRP A 78 -3.55 -3.87 16.34
N LEU A 79 -2.45 -3.20 16.70
CA LEU A 79 -1.80 -2.24 15.80
C LEU A 79 -1.20 -2.93 14.57
N ALA A 80 -0.63 -4.14 14.73
CA ALA A 80 -0.15 -4.94 13.59
C ALA A 80 -1.29 -5.22 12.60
N TYR A 81 -2.45 -5.67 13.07
CA TYR A 81 -3.60 -5.99 12.22
C TYR A 81 -4.13 -4.77 11.47
N VAL A 82 -4.34 -3.65 12.19
CA VAL A 82 -4.91 -2.43 11.60
C VAL A 82 -3.95 -1.81 10.58
N MET A 83 -2.66 -1.70 10.91
CA MET A 83 -1.66 -1.13 10.00
C MET A 83 -1.47 -2.00 8.76
N LEU A 84 -1.38 -3.33 8.90
CA LEU A 84 -1.26 -4.22 7.74
C LEU A 84 -2.50 -4.20 6.87
N ALA A 85 -3.70 -4.19 7.46
CA ALA A 85 -4.94 -4.08 6.70
C ALA A 85 -4.99 -2.76 5.91
N LEU A 86 -4.67 -1.63 6.55
CA LEU A 86 -4.61 -0.33 5.88
C LEU A 86 -3.53 -0.29 4.80
N GLN A 87 -2.36 -0.86 5.07
CA GLN A 87 -1.26 -0.97 4.11
C GLN A 87 -1.69 -1.73 2.85
N LEU A 88 -2.35 -2.88 3.03
CA LEU A 88 -2.83 -3.70 1.92
C LEU A 88 -3.96 -3.02 1.13
N LEU A 89 -4.96 -2.46 1.83
CA LEU A 89 -6.06 -1.76 1.18
C LEU A 89 -5.56 -0.56 0.37
N TYR A 90 -4.64 0.22 0.94
CA TYR A 90 -4.10 1.41 0.28
C TYR A 90 -3.21 1.03 -0.92
N SER A 91 -2.36 0.01 -0.75
CA SER A 91 -1.50 -0.49 -1.84
C SER A 91 -2.31 -1.12 -2.99
N LEU A 92 -3.31 -1.95 -2.68
CA LEU A 92 -4.17 -2.58 -3.68
C LEU A 92 -5.03 -1.55 -4.41
N ALA A 93 -5.66 -0.61 -3.68
CA ALA A 93 -6.44 0.45 -4.31
C ALA A 93 -5.60 1.26 -5.31
N TRP A 94 -4.35 1.58 -4.93
CA TRP A 94 -3.43 2.28 -5.82
C TRP A 94 -3.02 1.44 -7.03
N THR A 95 -2.52 0.22 -6.82
CA THR A 95 -1.95 -0.63 -7.88
C THR A 95 -2.99 -1.21 -8.83
N LEU A 96 -4.22 -1.45 -8.37
CA LEU A 96 -5.36 -1.85 -9.22
C LEU A 96 -5.94 -0.69 -10.05
N GLY A 97 -5.45 0.53 -9.83
CA GLY A 97 -5.95 1.71 -10.52
C GLY A 97 -7.34 2.13 -10.08
N ALA A 98 -7.64 2.08 -8.78
CA ALA A 98 -8.91 2.53 -8.22
C ALA A 98 -9.13 4.04 -8.33
N ILE A 99 -8.08 4.82 -8.65
CA ILE A 99 -8.21 6.26 -8.91
C ILE A 99 -8.85 6.45 -10.30
N ARG A 100 -10.19 6.54 -10.30
CA ARG A 100 -11.01 6.71 -11.50
C ARG A 100 -11.37 8.17 -11.77
N THR A 101 -11.35 9.03 -10.75
CA THR A 101 -11.74 10.45 -10.83
C THR A 101 -10.80 11.33 -9.99
N GLN A 102 -10.79 12.64 -10.26
CA GLN A 102 -10.01 13.61 -9.48
C GLN A 102 -10.47 13.68 -8.01
N THR A 103 -11.77 13.47 -7.76
CA THR A 103 -12.32 13.40 -6.40
C THR A 103 -11.67 12.27 -5.60
N ILE A 104 -11.53 11.08 -6.20
CA ILE A 104 -10.85 9.95 -5.55
C ILE A 104 -9.36 10.27 -5.36
N ALA A 105 -8.71 10.88 -6.35
CA ALA A 105 -7.30 11.28 -6.24
C ALA A 105 -7.06 12.24 -5.05
N LYS A 106 -7.93 13.25 -4.90
CA LYS A 106 -7.90 14.22 -3.81
C LYS A 106 -8.20 13.58 -2.46
N LEU A 107 -9.17 12.66 -2.41
CA LEU A 107 -9.48 11.90 -1.19
C LEU A 107 -8.28 11.07 -0.73
N MET A 108 -7.63 10.34 -1.64
CA MET A 108 -6.54 9.43 -1.28
C MET A 108 -5.23 10.13 -0.87
N VAL A 109 -4.97 11.34 -1.39
CA VAL A 109 -3.77 12.13 -1.05
C VAL A 109 -4.08 13.23 -0.01
N THR A 110 -5.35 13.43 0.34
CA THR A 110 -5.84 14.44 1.30
C THR A 110 -5.40 15.88 0.98
N TRP A 111 -5.03 16.15 -0.28
CA TRP A 111 -4.52 17.45 -0.71
C TRP A 111 -5.49 18.13 -1.70
N PRO A 112 -6.25 19.15 -1.27
CA PRO A 112 -7.39 19.68 -2.03
C PRO A 112 -7.02 20.33 -3.37
N ASN A 113 -5.81 20.88 -3.45
CA ASN A 113 -5.27 21.53 -4.66
C ASN A 113 -4.39 20.61 -5.51
N SER A 114 -4.37 19.30 -5.23
CA SER A 114 -3.64 18.33 -6.04
C SER A 114 -4.56 17.71 -7.09
N GLU A 115 -4.21 17.86 -8.36
CA GLU A 115 -4.85 17.12 -9.45
C GLU A 115 -3.89 16.05 -9.96
N LEU A 116 -4.45 14.87 -10.21
CA LEU A 116 -3.71 13.78 -10.83
C LEU A 116 -3.70 14.00 -12.34
N THR A 117 -2.54 14.39 -12.87
CA THR A 117 -2.30 14.68 -14.28
C THR A 117 -1.08 13.90 -14.76
N HIS A 118 -0.80 13.91 -16.06
CA HIS A 118 0.39 13.27 -16.61
C HIS A 118 1.68 13.79 -15.97
N ALA A 119 1.72 15.09 -15.64
CA ALA A 119 2.86 15.76 -15.01
C ALA A 119 2.99 15.43 -13.52
N SER A 120 1.87 15.37 -12.77
CA SER A 120 1.90 15.10 -11.33
C SER A 120 1.96 13.61 -10.99
N PHE A 121 1.72 12.71 -11.95
CA PHE A 121 1.63 11.25 -11.72
C PHE A 121 2.80 10.64 -10.95
N THR A 122 4.04 11.04 -11.25
CA THR A 122 5.23 10.55 -10.55
C THR A 122 5.24 10.98 -9.09
N ARG A 123 4.76 12.18 -8.78
CA ARG A 123 4.63 12.66 -7.40
C ARG A 123 3.64 11.80 -6.63
N TYR A 124 2.51 11.44 -7.24
CA TYR A 124 1.55 10.50 -6.63
C TYR A 124 2.21 9.14 -6.35
N ARG A 125 2.96 8.56 -7.31
CA ARG A 125 3.72 7.31 -7.07
C ARG A 125 4.63 7.41 -5.85
N LEU A 126 5.38 8.50 -5.74
CA LEU A 126 6.28 8.72 -4.61
C LEU A 126 5.49 8.86 -3.30
N LEU A 127 4.39 9.62 -3.28
CA LEU A 127 3.56 9.77 -2.08
C LEU A 127 3.03 8.43 -1.58
N PHE A 128 2.44 7.62 -2.47
CA PHE A 128 1.96 6.29 -2.12
C PHE A 128 3.08 5.37 -1.63
N GLY A 129 4.22 5.36 -2.34
CA GLY A 129 5.38 4.55 -1.96
C GLY A 129 5.97 4.96 -0.61
N PHE A 130 6.11 6.26 -0.35
CA PHE A 130 6.61 6.77 0.94
C PHE A 130 5.63 6.50 2.09
N SER A 131 4.32 6.72 1.90
CA SER A 131 3.32 6.43 2.93
C SER A 131 3.37 4.96 3.37
N LEU A 132 3.50 4.03 2.42
CA LEU A 132 3.61 2.60 2.73
C LEU A 132 4.99 2.23 3.28
N SER A 133 6.04 2.97 2.92
CA SER A 133 7.37 2.82 3.53
C SER A 133 7.34 3.18 5.02
N CYS A 134 6.59 4.23 5.41
CA CYS A 134 6.38 4.54 6.82
C CYS A 134 5.68 3.40 7.56
N SER A 135 4.65 2.79 6.95
CA SER A 135 3.99 1.60 7.51
C SER A 135 4.96 0.43 7.68
N PHE A 136 5.80 0.15 6.69
CA PHE A 136 6.87 -0.85 6.79
C PHE A 136 7.82 -0.56 7.96
N LEU A 137 8.26 0.68 8.14
CA LEU A 137 9.13 1.06 9.26
C LEU A 137 8.44 0.83 10.62
N VAL A 138 7.15 1.14 10.74
CA VAL A 138 6.37 0.86 11.95
C VAL A 138 6.31 -0.64 12.24
N HIS A 139 6.12 -1.48 11.22
CA HIS A 139 6.16 -2.95 11.40
C HIS A 139 7.55 -3.47 11.77
N GLY A 140 8.60 -2.93 11.14
CA GLY A 140 9.98 -3.24 11.50
C GLY A 140 10.25 -2.90 12.97
N LEU A 141 9.88 -1.69 13.42
CA LEU A 141 10.01 -1.28 14.80
C LEU A 141 9.17 -2.15 15.75
N GLY A 142 7.93 -2.48 15.39
CA GLY A 142 7.08 -3.38 16.16
C GLY A 142 7.72 -4.75 16.37
N VAL A 143 8.25 -5.36 15.31
CA VAL A 143 9.02 -6.60 15.39
C VAL A 143 10.24 -6.43 16.30
N LEU A 144 11.04 -5.37 16.13
CA LEU A 144 12.20 -5.12 17.00
C LEU A 144 11.79 -5.03 18.48
N THR A 145 10.66 -4.38 18.79
CA THR A 145 10.17 -4.23 20.16
C THR A 145 9.60 -5.51 20.76
N VAL A 146 8.98 -6.38 19.95
CA VAL A 146 8.43 -7.66 20.44
C VAL A 146 9.54 -8.60 20.90
N TYR A 147 10.68 -8.60 20.21
CA TYR A 147 11.79 -9.51 20.52
C TYR A 147 12.87 -8.88 21.41
N GLU A 148 12.88 -7.55 21.58
CA GLU A 148 13.90 -6.83 22.37
C GLU A 148 15.36 -7.22 22.03
N GLY A 149 15.62 -7.65 20.80
CA GLY A 149 16.93 -8.15 20.35
C GLY A 149 17.12 -9.67 20.39
N HIS A 150 16.23 -10.42 21.04
CA HIS A 150 16.20 -11.89 21.09
C HIS A 150 15.54 -12.51 19.85
N PHE A 151 16.11 -12.25 18.67
CA PHE A 151 15.59 -12.78 17.40
C PHE A 151 15.78 -14.30 17.24
N ASP A 152 16.55 -14.93 18.12
CA ASP A 152 16.66 -16.39 18.23
C ASP A 152 15.33 -17.05 18.61
N LEU A 153 14.42 -16.29 19.23
CA LEU A 153 13.05 -16.73 19.56
C LEU A 153 12.05 -16.48 18.42
N ALA A 154 12.45 -15.76 17.37
CA ALA A 154 11.57 -15.39 16.27
C ALA A 154 11.36 -16.58 15.31
N GLY A 155 10.10 -16.97 15.12
CA GLY A 155 9.70 -17.89 14.07
C GLY A 155 9.69 -17.23 12.68
N ALA A 156 9.19 -17.95 11.68
CA ALA A 156 9.15 -17.47 10.29
C ALA A 156 8.12 -16.34 10.06
N GLY A 157 7.08 -16.25 10.89
CA GLY A 157 5.96 -15.31 10.76
C GLY A 157 6.36 -13.84 10.56
N PRO A 158 7.10 -13.21 11.50
CA PRO A 158 7.50 -11.80 11.37
C PRO A 158 8.29 -11.52 10.09
N TRP A 159 9.19 -12.43 9.69
CA TRP A 159 10.02 -12.27 8.50
C TRP A 159 9.20 -12.33 7.21
N VAL A 160 8.22 -13.23 7.15
CA VAL A 160 7.32 -13.35 6.00
C VAL A 160 6.38 -12.14 5.90
N VAL A 161 5.91 -11.60 7.04
CA VAL A 161 5.16 -10.32 7.07
C VAL A 161 6.03 -9.17 6.57
N LEU A 162 7.28 -9.05 7.04
CA LEU A 162 8.21 -8.02 6.58
C LEU A 162 8.52 -8.16 5.07
N ALA A 163 8.69 -9.38 4.56
CA ALA A 163 8.86 -9.61 3.12
C ALA A 163 7.62 -9.19 2.32
N GLY A 164 6.42 -9.55 2.78
CA GLY A 164 5.16 -9.17 2.15
C GLY A 164 4.94 -7.66 2.13
N THR A 165 5.25 -6.97 3.24
CA THR A 165 5.17 -5.51 3.33
C THR A 165 6.17 -4.83 2.39
N VAL A 166 7.42 -5.30 2.29
CA VAL A 166 8.39 -4.81 1.29
C VAL A 166 7.85 -4.95 -0.14
N LEU A 167 7.25 -6.10 -0.49
CA LEU A 167 6.65 -6.28 -1.81
C LEU A 167 5.55 -5.26 -2.09
N THR A 168 4.69 -4.98 -1.12
CA THR A 168 3.62 -3.96 -1.27
C THR A 168 4.20 -2.55 -1.44
N VAL A 169 5.31 -2.24 -0.76
CA VAL A 169 6.02 -0.96 -0.91
C VAL A 169 6.57 -0.82 -2.34
N ILE A 170 7.30 -1.84 -2.82
CA ILE A 170 7.84 -1.88 -4.18
C ILE A 170 6.71 -1.73 -5.22
N ALA A 171 5.64 -2.50 -5.06
CA ALA A 171 4.47 -2.44 -5.92
C ALA A 171 3.88 -1.02 -6.00
N SER A 172 3.93 -0.27 -4.91
CA SER A 172 3.33 1.05 -4.80
C SER A 172 4.19 2.16 -5.40
N PHE A 173 5.52 2.03 -5.32
CA PHE A 173 6.45 2.88 -6.07
C PHE A 173 6.31 2.68 -7.59
N ILE A 174 6.08 1.45 -8.03
CA ILE A 174 5.74 1.17 -9.45
C ILE A 174 4.37 1.78 -9.78
N GLY A 175 3.38 1.54 -8.92
CA GLY A 175 2.02 2.03 -9.04
C GLY A 175 1.30 1.56 -10.31
N PRO A 176 0.09 2.08 -10.58
CA PRO A 176 -0.68 1.75 -11.77
C PRO A 176 -0.07 2.38 -13.03
N ARG A 177 -0.59 2.00 -14.20
CA ARG A 177 -0.31 2.69 -15.45
C ARG A 177 -1.26 3.88 -15.63
N LYS A 178 -0.81 4.90 -16.38
CA LYS A 178 -1.62 6.07 -16.73
C LYS A 178 -2.81 5.62 -17.58
N GLY A 179 -4.01 6.05 -17.22
CA GLY A 179 -5.23 5.74 -17.95
C GLY A 179 -5.61 6.81 -18.98
N PRO A 180 -6.56 6.53 -19.89
CA PRO A 180 -6.92 7.43 -20.98
C PRO A 180 -7.64 8.71 -20.54
N GLY A 181 -8.18 8.76 -19.31
CA GLY A 181 -8.83 9.96 -18.78
C GLY A 181 -7.88 10.96 -18.12
N LEU A 182 -6.59 10.65 -18.07
CA LEU A 182 -5.60 11.46 -17.35
C LEU A 182 -5.31 12.78 -18.11
N PRO A 183 -5.48 13.96 -17.48
CA PRO A 183 -5.20 15.24 -18.13
C PRO A 183 -3.70 15.41 -18.44
N PRO A 184 -3.33 16.09 -19.54
CA PRO A 184 -1.93 16.27 -19.93
C PRO A 184 -1.12 17.17 -18.98
N SER A 185 -1.74 18.17 -18.35
CA SER A 185 -1.11 19.13 -17.44
C SER A 185 -2.09 19.59 -16.38
#